data_AF-A0A955Z7M8-F1
#
_entry.id   AF-A0A955Z7M8-F1
#
_cell.length_a   1.000
_cell.length_b   1.000
_cell.length_c   1.000
_cell.angle_alpha   90.00
_cell.angle_beta   90.00
_cell.angle_gamma   90.00
#
_symmetry.space_group_name_H-M   'P 1'
#
loop_
_entity.id
_entity.type
_entity.pdbx_description
1 polymer ?
#
loop_
_entity_poly.entity_id
_entity_poly.type
_entity_poly.pdbx_seq_one_letter_code
_entity_poly.pdbx_strand_id
1 'polypeptide(L)'
;MRRQARLFAIVEYLRGRRTGVTAEDLAERFDVTVRTIYRDLDALRDGSLPLAADRGPGGGYALDRSYTLPPVNFTAREAALLVTVGRWASELRLLPFADTLAGALDKVRGALSTSAQRELLAHTEALTFTGVPALPIPAAVRAAVEQAWFESQPLRIDYRNANGELTKRTVRIKSFVLERSVTMMNARDLDKDDDRQFRLDRIERASVVDRPDGRASAAPPHAKK
;
A
#
# COMPACT_ATOMS: atom_id res chain seq x y z
N MET A 1 -35.63 -11.41 13.15
CA MET A 1 -34.15 -11.44 13.04
C MET A 1 -33.50 -11.74 14.40
N ARG A 2 -32.43 -12.56 14.47
CA ARG A 2 -31.69 -12.81 15.72
C ARG A 2 -30.93 -11.55 16.18
N ARG A 3 -30.86 -11.29 17.49
CA ARG A 3 -30.29 -10.04 18.05
C ARG A 3 -28.84 -9.78 17.59
N GLN A 4 -27.97 -10.79 17.62
CA GLN A 4 -26.57 -10.64 17.18
C GLN A 4 -26.45 -10.22 15.71
N ALA A 5 -27.26 -10.83 14.82
CA ALA A 5 -27.29 -10.45 13.41
C ALA A 5 -27.80 -9.01 13.22
N ARG A 6 -28.79 -8.59 14.03
CA ARG A 6 -29.30 -7.21 14.01
C ARG A 6 -28.24 -6.20 14.48
N LEU A 7 -27.54 -6.47 15.57
CA LEU A 7 -26.46 -5.61 16.07
C LEU A 7 -25.40 -5.39 14.99
N PHE A 8 -24.91 -6.47 14.37
CA PHE A 8 -23.97 -6.37 13.25
C PHE A 8 -24.54 -5.55 12.07
N ALA A 9 -25.79 -5.80 11.68
CA ALA A 9 -26.43 -5.09 10.58
C ALA A 9 -26.63 -3.59 10.88
N ILE A 10 -26.93 -3.21 12.12
CA ILE A 10 -27.01 -1.81 12.57
C ILE A 10 -25.64 -1.13 12.42
N VAL A 11 -24.56 -1.78 12.87
CA VAL A 11 -23.20 -1.23 12.76
C VAL A 11 -22.81 -0.98 11.31
N GLU A 12 -22.99 -1.97 10.44
CA GLU A 12 -22.65 -1.85 9.02
C GLU A 12 -23.50 -0.79 8.31
N TYR A 13 -24.77 -0.67 8.69
CA TYR A 13 -25.63 0.38 8.15
C TYR A 13 -25.17 1.78 8.57
N LEU A 14 -24.80 1.98 9.84
CA LEU A 14 -24.25 3.25 10.32
C LEU A 14 -22.88 3.57 9.68
N ARG A 15 -22.05 2.55 9.42
CA ARG A 15 -20.74 2.70 8.75
C ARG A 15 -20.86 3.27 7.33
N GLY A 16 -21.93 2.93 6.61
CA GLY A 16 -22.19 3.41 5.26
C GLY A 16 -22.83 4.80 5.17
N ARG A 17 -23.21 5.44 6.29
CA ARG A 17 -23.97 6.70 6.29
C ARG A 17 -23.08 7.92 6.53
N ARG A 18 -23.43 9.03 5.85
CA ARG A 18 -22.76 10.34 5.99
C ARG A 18 -23.34 11.23 7.07
N THR A 19 -24.62 11.08 7.35
CA THR A 19 -25.39 11.82 8.35
C THR A 19 -25.86 10.88 9.44
N GLY A 20 -26.30 11.45 10.56
CA GLY A 20 -26.97 10.68 11.61
C GLY A 20 -28.22 9.98 11.07
N VAL A 21 -28.56 8.85 11.68
CA VAL A 21 -29.78 8.09 11.40
C VAL A 21 -30.63 8.07 12.67
N THR A 22 -31.91 8.41 12.56
CA THR A 22 -32.80 8.44 13.73
C THR A 22 -33.10 7.03 14.26
N ALA A 23 -33.55 6.92 15.51
CA ALA A 23 -33.94 5.63 16.06
C ALA A 23 -35.18 5.06 15.35
N GLU A 24 -36.04 5.96 14.87
CA GLU A 24 -37.24 5.69 14.08
C GLU A 24 -36.88 5.09 12.71
N ASP A 25 -35.92 5.67 12.00
CA ASP A 25 -35.45 5.14 10.70
C ASP A 25 -34.80 3.75 10.86
N LEU A 26 -34.03 3.56 11.95
CA LEU A 26 -33.45 2.25 12.27
C LEU A 26 -34.53 1.23 12.61
N ALA A 27 -35.56 1.64 13.34
CA ALA A 27 -36.67 0.79 13.73
C ALA A 27 -37.46 0.32 12.50
N GLU A 28 -37.80 1.26 11.61
CA GLU A 28 -38.45 0.95 10.33
C GLU A 28 -37.59 0.02 9.47
N ARG A 29 -36.29 0.35 9.31
CA ARG A 29 -35.40 -0.43 8.43
C ARG A 29 -35.18 -1.87 8.89
N PHE A 30 -35.06 -2.09 10.20
CA PHE A 30 -34.77 -3.41 10.75
C PHE A 30 -36.03 -4.15 11.22
N ASP A 31 -37.22 -3.60 10.94
CA ASP A 31 -38.53 -4.15 11.29
C ASP A 31 -38.63 -4.50 12.79
N VAL A 32 -38.31 -3.52 13.62
CA VAL A 32 -38.34 -3.64 15.09
C VAL A 32 -38.88 -2.37 15.73
N THR A 33 -39.22 -2.44 17.01
CA THR A 33 -39.67 -1.25 17.74
C THR A 33 -38.50 -0.30 18.05
N VAL A 34 -38.80 1.00 18.17
CA VAL A 34 -37.81 2.02 18.60
C VAL A 34 -37.19 1.66 19.95
N ARG A 35 -37.98 1.09 20.89
CA ARG A 35 -37.47 0.57 22.18
C ARG A 35 -36.41 -0.52 21.99
N THR A 36 -36.56 -1.37 20.98
CA THR A 36 -35.59 -2.42 20.65
C THR A 36 -34.30 -1.79 20.10
N ILE A 37 -34.41 -0.79 19.23
CA ILE A 37 -33.26 -0.03 18.72
C ILE A 37 -32.49 0.64 19.86
N TYR A 38 -33.16 1.31 20.80
CA TYR A 38 -32.47 1.89 21.97
C TYR A 38 -31.68 0.84 22.75
N ARG A 39 -32.28 -0.32 23.08
CA ARG A 39 -31.57 -1.40 23.78
C ARG A 39 -30.41 -1.99 22.98
N ASP A 40 -30.50 -2.01 21.66
CA ASP A 40 -29.43 -2.49 20.80
C ASP A 40 -28.31 -1.46 20.67
N LEU A 41 -28.62 -0.17 20.57
CA LEU A 41 -27.65 0.92 20.60
C LEU A 41 -26.90 1.01 21.95
N ASP A 42 -27.60 0.81 23.06
CA ASP A 42 -26.99 0.72 24.40
C ASP A 42 -26.03 -0.46 24.46
N ALA A 43 -26.44 -1.64 23.97
CA ALA A 43 -25.56 -2.82 23.96
C ALA A 43 -24.35 -2.65 23.05
N LEU A 44 -24.47 -1.90 21.95
CA LEU A 44 -23.33 -1.54 21.11
C LEU A 44 -22.38 -0.57 21.83
N ARG A 45 -22.91 0.40 22.57
CA ARG A 45 -22.10 1.30 23.42
C ARG A 45 -21.37 0.55 24.52
N ASP A 46 -22.03 -0.37 25.20
CA ASP A 46 -21.42 -1.25 26.21
C ASP A 46 -20.30 -2.11 25.60
N GLY A 47 -20.45 -2.49 24.33
CA GLY A 47 -19.42 -3.15 23.51
C GLY A 47 -18.27 -2.24 23.06
N SER A 48 -18.14 -1.04 23.62
CA SER A 48 -17.13 -0.03 23.24
C SER A 48 -17.24 0.48 21.80
N LEU A 49 -18.42 0.38 21.18
CA LEU A 49 -18.64 0.97 19.86
C LEU A 49 -18.81 2.50 20.02
N PRO A 50 -18.03 3.31 19.28
CA PRO A 50 -18.03 4.76 19.43
C PRO A 50 -19.27 5.36 18.74
N LEU A 51 -20.43 5.30 19.40
CA LEU A 51 -21.70 5.82 18.89
C LEU A 51 -21.93 7.28 19.33
N ALA A 52 -21.81 8.21 18.39
CA ALA A 52 -22.24 9.59 18.54
C ALA A 52 -23.78 9.68 18.36
N ALA A 53 -24.41 10.55 19.15
CA ALA A 53 -25.83 10.85 19.02
C ALA A 53 -25.99 12.38 19.05
N ASP A 54 -26.45 12.95 17.95
CA ASP A 54 -26.62 14.40 17.81
C ASP A 54 -28.10 14.78 17.68
N ARG A 55 -28.50 15.91 18.26
CA ARG A 55 -29.90 16.39 18.24
C ARG A 55 -30.02 17.59 17.30
N GLY A 56 -30.91 17.51 16.31
CA GLY A 56 -31.21 18.62 15.39
C GLY A 56 -31.49 18.16 13.95
N PRO A 57 -31.69 19.09 12.99
CA PRO A 57 -31.87 18.77 11.58
C PRO A 57 -30.64 18.05 11.01
N GLY A 58 -30.79 16.78 10.59
CA GLY A 58 -29.67 15.91 10.17
C GLY A 58 -28.98 15.15 11.31
N GLY A 59 -29.50 15.26 12.54
CA GLY A 59 -29.07 14.51 13.72
C GLY A 59 -29.57 13.06 13.74
N GLY A 60 -29.17 12.32 14.77
CA GLY A 60 -29.39 10.88 14.91
C GLY A 60 -28.14 10.16 15.39
N TYR A 61 -28.19 8.83 15.38
CA TYR A 61 -27.07 7.97 15.72
C TYR A 61 -26.11 7.84 14.54
N ALA A 62 -24.81 7.97 14.82
CA ALA A 62 -23.74 7.76 13.86
C ALA A 62 -22.54 7.13 14.57
N LEU A 63 -21.67 6.47 13.82
CA LEU A 63 -20.34 6.13 14.33
C LEU A 63 -19.51 7.42 14.40
N ASP A 64 -18.88 7.64 15.54
CA ASP A 64 -17.93 8.73 15.73
C ASP A 64 -16.76 8.54 14.77
N ARG A 65 -16.69 9.44 13.79
CA ARG A 65 -15.69 9.43 12.73
C ARG A 65 -14.30 9.79 13.23
N SER A 66 -14.18 10.37 14.42
CA SER A 66 -12.89 10.61 15.06
C SER A 66 -12.23 9.34 15.58
N TYR A 67 -12.98 8.22 15.68
CA TYR A 67 -12.49 6.98 16.30
C TYR A 67 -12.03 5.89 15.33
N THR A 68 -12.50 5.88 14.07
CA THR A 68 -12.11 4.85 13.09
C THR A 68 -11.87 5.42 11.71
N LEU A 69 -10.82 4.95 11.05
CA LEU A 69 -10.58 5.22 9.63
C LEU A 69 -11.80 4.73 8.82
N PRO A 70 -12.44 5.56 7.97
CA PRO A 70 -13.48 5.08 7.06
C PRO A 70 -12.92 4.00 6.13
N PRO A 71 -13.78 3.20 5.45
CA PRO A 71 -13.32 2.21 4.49
C PRO A 71 -12.35 2.83 3.47
N VAL A 72 -11.11 2.35 3.45
CA VAL A 72 -10.06 2.75 2.52
C VAL A 72 -9.76 1.58 1.59
N ASN A 73 -9.61 1.90 0.31
CA ASN A 73 -9.15 0.93 -0.67
C ASN A 73 -7.66 1.11 -0.83
N PHE A 74 -6.91 0.01 -0.74
CA PHE A 74 -5.51 -0.04 -1.12
C PHE A 74 -5.38 -0.86 -2.40
N THR A 75 -4.55 -0.39 -3.32
CA THR A 75 -4.01 -1.22 -4.38
C THR A 75 -3.06 -2.27 -3.78
N ALA A 76 -2.81 -3.36 -4.51
CA ALA A 76 -1.85 -4.38 -4.08
C ALA A 76 -0.44 -3.78 -3.85
N ARG A 77 -0.03 -2.83 -4.69
CA ARG A 77 1.27 -2.13 -4.59
C ARG A 77 1.37 -1.29 -3.31
N GLU A 78 0.34 -0.50 -2.98
CA GLU A 78 0.33 0.34 -1.77
C GLU A 78 0.36 -0.51 -0.50
N ALA A 79 -0.48 -1.54 -0.44
CA ALA A 79 -0.51 -2.43 0.71
C ALA A 79 0.82 -3.20 0.86
N ALA A 80 1.46 -3.56 -0.25
CA ALA A 80 2.79 -4.15 -0.24
C ALA A 80 3.87 -3.25 0.30
N LEU A 81 3.90 -1.99 -0.13
CA LEU A 81 4.85 -1.05 0.41
C LEU A 81 4.62 -0.82 1.91
N LEU A 82 3.36 -0.64 2.34
CA LEU A 82 3.01 -0.46 3.76
C LEU A 82 3.44 -1.63 4.64
N VAL A 83 3.13 -2.86 4.21
CA VAL A 83 3.49 -4.08 4.95
C VAL A 83 5.00 -4.25 5.03
N THR A 84 5.72 -3.98 3.93
CA THR A 84 7.17 -4.18 3.89
C THR A 84 7.90 -3.13 4.73
N VAL A 85 7.56 -1.85 4.57
CA VAL A 85 8.13 -0.76 5.38
C VAL A 85 7.78 -0.94 6.85
N GLY A 86 6.55 -1.35 7.15
CA GLY A 86 6.13 -1.62 8.53
C GLY A 86 6.88 -2.79 9.15
N ARG A 87 7.09 -3.89 8.42
CA ARG A 87 7.92 -5.02 8.90
C ARG A 87 9.33 -4.56 9.21
N TRP A 88 9.95 -3.82 8.30
CA TRP A 88 11.28 -3.26 8.53
C TRP A 88 11.31 -2.36 9.78
N ALA A 89 10.32 -1.47 9.93
CA ALA A 89 10.23 -0.58 11.08
C ALA A 89 10.05 -1.35 12.40
N SER A 90 9.33 -2.48 12.40
CA SER A 90 9.18 -3.36 13.55
C SER A 90 10.49 -4.05 13.95
N GLU A 91 11.42 -4.28 13.02
CA GLU A 91 12.75 -4.85 13.30
C GLU A 91 13.74 -3.81 13.86
N LEU A 92 13.43 -2.51 13.73
CA LEU A 92 14.21 -1.46 14.35
C LEU A 92 14.04 -1.53 15.87
N ARG A 93 15.12 -1.91 16.57
CA ARG A 93 15.20 -2.00 18.05
C ARG A 93 14.78 -0.73 18.82
N LEU A 94 14.62 0.41 18.12
CA LEU A 94 14.30 1.70 18.69
C LEU A 94 12.82 2.08 18.58
N LEU A 95 11.97 1.29 17.92
CA LEU A 95 10.56 1.63 17.76
C LEU A 95 9.75 1.19 19.00
N PRO A 96 9.23 2.11 19.83
CA PRO A 96 8.53 1.75 21.08
C PRO A 96 7.07 1.30 20.84
N PHE A 97 6.60 1.31 19.59
CA PHE A 97 5.20 1.04 19.21
C PHE A 97 5.06 -0.21 18.33
N ALA A 98 5.94 -1.20 18.48
CA ALA A 98 6.00 -2.38 17.63
C ALA A 98 4.67 -3.16 17.59
N ASP A 99 3.99 -3.32 18.73
CA ASP A 99 2.71 -4.05 18.81
C ASP A 99 1.57 -3.29 18.12
N THR A 100 1.52 -1.96 18.30
CA THR A 100 0.54 -1.11 17.61
C THR A 100 0.72 -1.18 16.09
N LEU A 101 1.97 -1.16 15.63
CA LEU A 101 2.31 -1.31 14.22
C LEU A 101 1.92 -2.70 13.71
N ALA A 102 2.25 -3.78 14.44
CA ALA A 102 1.88 -5.14 14.07
C ALA A 102 0.35 -5.27 13.88
N GLY A 103 -0.43 -4.76 14.84
CA GLY A 103 -1.89 -4.75 14.75
C GLY A 103 -2.45 -3.88 13.62
N ALA A 104 -1.73 -2.87 13.13
CA ALA A 104 -2.11 -2.11 11.94
C ALA A 104 -1.80 -2.89 10.65
N LEU A 105 -0.62 -3.51 10.56
CA LEU A 105 -0.20 -4.30 9.40
C LEU A 105 -1.09 -5.53 9.18
N ASP A 106 -1.56 -6.16 10.25
CA ASP A 106 -2.49 -7.29 10.15
C ASP A 106 -3.84 -6.89 9.56
N LYS A 107 -4.34 -5.68 9.88
CA LYS A 107 -5.55 -5.14 9.24
C LYS A 107 -5.34 -4.88 7.75
N VAL A 108 -4.18 -4.36 7.36
CA VAL A 108 -3.84 -4.13 5.94
C VAL A 108 -3.78 -5.47 5.18
N ARG A 109 -3.11 -6.49 5.73
CA ARG A 109 -3.05 -7.83 5.12
C ARG A 109 -4.44 -8.47 5.02
N GLY A 110 -5.25 -8.35 6.07
CA GLY A 110 -6.61 -8.90 6.10
C GLY A 110 -7.58 -8.25 5.11
N ALA A 111 -7.32 -7.00 4.70
CA ALA A 111 -8.12 -6.31 3.69
C ALA A 111 -7.79 -6.73 2.24
N LEU A 112 -6.68 -7.43 2.01
CA LEU A 112 -6.25 -7.86 0.67
C LEU A 112 -6.83 -9.23 0.30
N SER A 113 -7.14 -9.41 -0.99
CA SER A 113 -7.49 -10.73 -1.56
C SER A 113 -6.28 -11.69 -1.51
N THR A 114 -6.54 -13.00 -1.57
CA THR A 114 -5.47 -14.02 -1.58
C THR A 114 -4.48 -13.86 -2.74
N SER A 115 -4.93 -13.38 -3.91
CA SER A 115 -4.04 -13.09 -5.05
C SER A 115 -3.12 -11.90 -4.74
N ALA A 116 -3.68 -10.82 -4.19
CA ALA A 116 -2.90 -9.65 -3.80
C ALA A 116 -1.93 -9.96 -2.64
N GLN A 117 -2.29 -10.85 -1.72
CA GLN A 117 -1.38 -11.32 -0.66
C GLN A 117 -0.18 -12.13 -1.22
N ARG A 118 -0.37 -12.91 -2.29
CA ARG A 118 0.75 -13.62 -2.94
C ARG A 118 1.68 -12.68 -3.68
N GLU A 119 1.12 -11.71 -4.41
CA GLU A 119 1.88 -10.65 -5.09
C GLU A 119 2.67 -9.82 -4.08
N LEU A 120 2.03 -9.45 -2.97
CA LEU A 120 2.66 -8.84 -1.81
C LEU A 120 3.88 -9.63 -1.33
N LEU A 121 3.75 -10.93 -1.05
CA LEU A 121 4.85 -11.76 -0.53
C LEU A 121 6.05 -11.77 -1.48
N ALA A 122 5.80 -11.92 -2.78
CA ALA A 122 6.86 -11.90 -3.80
C ALA A 122 7.63 -10.57 -3.81
N HIS A 123 6.94 -9.44 -3.61
CA HIS A 123 7.58 -8.13 -3.52
C HIS A 123 8.24 -7.86 -2.16
N THR A 124 7.70 -8.42 -1.07
CA THR A 124 8.20 -8.24 0.29
C THR A 124 9.57 -8.92 0.47
N GLU A 125 9.75 -10.11 -0.11
CA GLU A 125 11.04 -10.84 -0.07
C GLU A 125 12.16 -10.09 -0.80
N ALA A 126 11.81 -9.28 -1.81
CA ALA A 126 12.77 -8.56 -2.63
C ALA A 126 13.16 -7.17 -2.05
N LEU A 127 12.38 -6.64 -1.10
CA LEU A 127 12.58 -5.34 -0.49
C LEU A 127 13.23 -5.45 0.89
N THR A 128 14.56 -5.31 0.96
CA THR A 128 15.28 -5.13 2.22
C THR A 128 15.45 -3.65 2.50
N PHE A 129 15.10 -3.20 3.70
CA PHE A 129 15.29 -1.81 4.12
C PHE A 129 16.36 -1.80 5.23
N THR A 130 17.27 -0.83 5.23
CA THR A 130 18.42 -0.79 6.16
C THR A 130 18.82 0.62 6.59
N GLY A 131 17.86 1.55 6.73
CA GLY A 131 18.14 2.91 7.24
C GLY A 131 17.44 4.08 6.52
N VAL A 132 17.49 5.26 7.16
CA VAL A 132 17.02 6.58 6.68
C VAL A 132 18.05 7.60 7.21
N PRO A 133 18.47 8.67 6.50
CA PRO A 133 18.02 9.23 5.21
C PRO A 133 19.01 9.12 4.02
N ALA A 134 18.52 9.20 2.78
CA ALA A 134 19.34 9.20 1.56
C ALA A 134 19.32 10.55 0.83
N LEU A 135 20.36 10.83 0.04
CA LEU A 135 20.42 11.99 -0.87
C LEU A 135 19.20 12.04 -1.82
N PRO A 136 18.76 13.24 -2.25
CA PRO A 136 17.61 13.39 -3.13
C PRO A 136 17.86 12.70 -4.48
N ILE A 137 16.94 11.81 -4.85
CA ILE A 137 16.94 11.11 -6.16
C ILE A 137 16.00 11.88 -7.10
N PRO A 138 16.36 12.15 -8.37
CA PRO A 138 15.46 12.81 -9.32
C PRO A 138 14.11 12.08 -9.45
N ALA A 139 13.00 12.82 -9.53
CA ALA A 139 11.65 12.23 -9.57
C ALA A 139 11.44 11.26 -10.74
N ALA A 140 12.00 11.59 -11.92
CA ALA A 140 11.95 10.72 -13.10
C ALA A 140 12.68 9.39 -12.88
N VAL A 141 13.83 9.42 -12.17
CA VAL A 141 14.57 8.20 -11.81
C VAL A 141 13.76 7.35 -10.85
N ARG A 142 13.14 7.95 -9.83
CA ARG A 142 12.27 7.22 -8.89
C ARG A 142 11.10 6.54 -9.60
N ALA A 143 10.43 7.24 -10.52
CA ALA A 143 9.32 6.68 -11.29
C ALA A 143 9.75 5.50 -12.16
N ALA A 144 10.88 5.61 -12.87
CA ALA A 144 11.40 4.53 -13.70
C ALA A 144 11.83 3.30 -12.86
N VAL A 145 12.45 3.54 -11.70
CA VAL A 145 12.84 2.49 -10.75
C VAL A 145 11.60 1.77 -10.20
N GLU A 146 10.58 2.53 -9.79
CA GLU A 146 9.32 1.98 -9.28
C GLU A 146 8.63 1.10 -10.32
N GLN A 147 8.52 1.58 -11.56
CA GLN A 147 7.95 0.82 -12.65
C GLN A 147 8.76 -0.46 -12.93
N ALA A 148 10.08 -0.35 -13.12
CA ALA A 148 10.95 -1.49 -13.40
C ALA A 148 10.89 -2.55 -12.28
N TRP A 149 10.77 -2.13 -11.03
CA TRP A 149 10.62 -3.02 -9.88
C TRP A 149 9.30 -3.79 -9.89
N PHE A 150 8.17 -3.07 -9.94
CA PHE A 150 6.85 -3.71 -9.89
C PHE A 150 6.55 -4.54 -11.13
N GLU A 151 7.07 -4.16 -12.29
CA GLU A 151 6.83 -4.86 -13.56
C GLU A 151 7.93 -5.88 -13.89
N SER A 152 8.94 -6.05 -13.02
CA SER A 152 10.09 -6.95 -13.22
C SER A 152 10.82 -6.72 -14.57
N GLN A 153 10.89 -5.46 -14.99
CA GLN A 153 11.47 -5.07 -16.28
C GLN A 153 12.94 -4.62 -16.11
N PRO A 154 13.81 -4.82 -17.12
CA PRO A 154 15.14 -4.24 -17.12
C PRO A 154 15.10 -2.71 -17.08
N LEU A 155 15.99 -2.11 -16.29
CA LEU A 155 16.15 -0.67 -16.17
C LEU A 155 17.41 -0.23 -16.90
N ARG A 156 17.27 0.72 -17.83
CA ARG A 156 18.43 1.41 -18.42
C ARG A 156 18.75 2.63 -17.58
N ILE A 157 20.02 2.79 -17.22
CA ILE A 157 20.52 3.89 -16.38
C ILE A 157 21.71 4.60 -17.05
N ASP A 158 21.72 5.92 -16.96
CA ASP A 158 22.91 6.75 -17.18
C ASP A 158 23.53 7.01 -15.79
N TYR A 159 24.61 6.29 -15.49
CA TYR A 159 25.22 6.22 -14.16
C TYR A 159 26.59 6.91 -14.13
N ARG A 160 26.76 7.86 -13.20
CA ARG A 160 28.04 8.51 -12.96
C ARG A 160 28.85 7.73 -11.92
N ASN A 161 30.01 7.20 -12.29
CA ASN A 161 30.85 6.44 -11.37
C ASN A 161 31.61 7.36 -10.39
N ALA A 162 32.39 6.76 -9.47
CA ALA A 162 33.17 7.52 -8.49
C ALA A 162 34.26 8.42 -9.11
N ASN A 163 34.72 8.08 -10.31
CA ASN A 163 35.72 8.84 -11.07
C ASN A 163 35.08 9.97 -11.90
N GLY A 164 33.75 10.13 -11.85
CA GLY A 164 33.01 11.15 -12.58
C GLY A 164 32.64 10.75 -14.02
N GLU A 165 32.99 9.55 -14.47
CA GLU A 165 32.69 9.08 -15.83
C GLU A 165 31.22 8.65 -15.93
N LEU A 166 30.57 9.07 -17.01
CA LEU A 166 29.20 8.68 -17.31
C LEU A 166 29.20 7.35 -18.07
N THR A 167 28.48 6.37 -17.54
CA THR A 167 28.34 5.04 -18.14
C THR A 167 26.87 4.70 -18.34
N LYS A 168 26.54 4.07 -19.47
CA LYS A 168 25.20 3.55 -19.72
C LYS A 168 25.17 2.08 -19.38
N ARG A 169 24.17 1.65 -18.62
CA ARG A 169 23.99 0.26 -18.20
C ARG A 169 22.55 -0.18 -18.32
N THR A 170 22.34 -1.45 -18.66
CA THR A 170 21.04 -2.11 -18.53
C THR A 170 21.09 -3.10 -17.38
N VAL A 171 20.23 -2.93 -16.38
CA VAL A 171 20.30 -3.68 -15.12
C VAL A 171 18.96 -4.29 -14.75
N ARG A 172 18.96 -5.44 -14.07
CA ARG A 172 17.77 -6.02 -13.43
C ARG A 172 17.87 -5.85 -11.92
N ILE A 173 16.93 -5.11 -11.35
CA ILE A 173 16.91 -4.78 -9.92
C ILE A 173 16.67 -6.07 -9.11
N LYS A 174 17.48 -6.29 -8.07
CA LYS A 174 17.36 -7.42 -7.14
C LYS A 174 16.83 -7.00 -5.77
N SER A 175 17.37 -5.90 -5.24
CA SER A 175 16.94 -5.33 -3.95
C SER A 175 17.46 -3.91 -3.78
N PHE A 176 16.90 -3.21 -2.81
CA PHE A 176 17.44 -1.94 -2.33
C PHE A 176 18.10 -2.13 -0.97
N VAL A 177 19.01 -1.21 -0.64
CA VAL A 177 19.63 -1.08 0.68
C VAL A 177 19.66 0.42 0.95
N LEU A 178 18.85 0.87 1.90
CA LEU A 178 18.75 2.30 2.23
C LEU A 178 19.74 2.58 3.35
N GLU A 179 20.95 3.06 3.06
CA GLU A 179 21.91 3.41 4.11
C GLU A 179 21.62 4.82 4.66
N ARG A 180 22.28 5.17 5.77
CA ARG A 180 22.13 6.48 6.46
C ARG A 180 22.47 7.71 5.60
N SER A 181 23.04 7.55 4.41
CA SER A 181 23.41 8.66 3.53
C SER A 181 23.08 8.43 2.06
N VAL A 182 22.82 7.18 1.67
CA VAL A 182 22.70 6.78 0.26
C VAL A 182 21.70 5.65 0.12
N THR A 183 20.97 5.63 -0.99
CA THR A 183 20.19 4.45 -1.38
C THR A 183 20.99 3.66 -2.40
N MET A 184 21.35 2.44 -2.03
CA MET A 184 22.00 1.47 -2.90
C MET A 184 20.95 0.58 -3.54
N MET A 185 21.14 0.28 -4.82
CA MET A 185 20.36 -0.66 -5.61
C MET A 185 21.28 -1.83 -5.97
N ASN A 186 20.98 -3.02 -5.45
CA ASN A 186 21.61 -4.25 -5.88
C ASN A 186 20.94 -4.69 -7.19
N ALA A 187 21.73 -4.93 -8.23
CA ALA A 187 21.21 -5.31 -9.53
C ALA A 187 22.17 -6.23 -10.30
N ARG A 188 21.63 -7.08 -11.17
CA ARG A 188 22.42 -7.79 -12.19
C ARG A 188 22.67 -6.82 -13.35
N ASP A 189 23.92 -6.50 -13.61
CA ASP A 189 24.33 -5.77 -14.81
C ASP A 189 24.25 -6.72 -16.01
N LEU A 190 23.33 -6.46 -16.94
CA LEU A 190 23.09 -7.33 -18.09
C LEU A 190 24.17 -7.18 -19.18
N ASP A 191 24.91 -6.06 -19.17
CA ASP A 191 25.97 -5.81 -20.16
C ASP A 191 27.27 -6.52 -19.77
N LYS A 192 27.49 -6.74 -18.45
CA LYS A 192 28.67 -7.40 -17.88
C LYS A 192 28.40 -8.78 -17.29
N ASP A 193 27.14 -9.18 -17.24
CA ASP A 193 26.65 -10.41 -16.64
C ASP A 193 27.18 -10.64 -15.22
N ASP A 194 27.09 -9.61 -14.38
CA ASP A 194 27.68 -9.60 -13.03
C ASP A 194 26.79 -8.83 -12.04
N ASP A 195 26.87 -9.19 -10.76
CA ASP A 195 26.08 -8.55 -9.70
C ASP A 195 26.80 -7.30 -9.18
N ARG A 196 26.10 -6.16 -9.23
CA ARG A 196 26.67 -4.85 -8.91
C ARG A 196 25.72 -4.03 -8.05
N GLN A 197 26.32 -3.10 -7.30
CA GLN A 197 25.59 -2.12 -6.51
C GLN A 197 25.66 -0.75 -7.16
N PHE A 198 24.52 -0.08 -7.29
CA PHE A 198 24.39 1.25 -7.86
C PHE A 198 23.80 2.22 -6.86
N ARG A 199 24.45 3.36 -6.68
CA ARG A 199 23.93 4.50 -5.91
C ARG A 199 22.81 5.20 -6.69
N LEU A 200 21.60 5.24 -6.15
CA LEU A 200 20.47 5.89 -6.85
C LEU A 200 20.68 7.40 -7.05
N ASP A 201 21.41 8.06 -6.14
CA ASP A 201 21.75 9.48 -6.23
C ASP A 201 22.73 9.81 -7.38
N ARG A 202 23.43 8.79 -7.91
CA ARG A 202 24.36 8.93 -9.03
C ARG A 202 23.76 8.56 -10.38
N ILE A 203 22.47 8.22 -10.42
CA ILE A 203 21.73 7.97 -11.65
C ILE A 203 21.19 9.30 -12.15
N GLU A 204 21.68 9.75 -13.30
CA GLU A 204 21.25 11.01 -13.90
C GLU A 204 19.96 10.84 -14.70
N ARG A 205 19.80 9.68 -15.35
CA ARG A 205 18.61 9.31 -16.12
C ARG A 205 18.34 7.83 -15.96
N ALA A 206 17.06 7.48 -15.92
CA ALA A 206 16.62 6.10 -15.93
C ALA A 206 15.37 5.94 -16.80
N SER A 207 15.28 4.82 -17.48
CA SER A 207 14.13 4.46 -18.30
C SER A 207 13.95 2.96 -18.30
N VAL A 208 12.71 2.49 -18.26
CA VAL A 208 12.44 1.06 -18.37
C VAL A 208 12.65 0.59 -19.81
N VAL A 209 13.13 -0.65 -19.98
CA VAL A 209 13.34 -1.26 -21.28
C VAL A 209 12.29 -2.35 -21.47
N ASP A 210 11.49 -2.24 -22.53
CA ASP A 210 10.56 -3.29 -22.92
C ASP A 210 11.36 -4.50 -23.44
N ARG A 211 11.39 -5.56 -22.63
CA ARG A 211 11.96 -6.91 -22.87
C ARG A 211 13.43 -6.95 -23.35
N PRO A 212 14.31 -7.72 -22.69
CA PRO A 212 15.65 -7.97 -23.20
C PRO A 212 15.58 -9.11 -24.22
N ASP A 213 15.05 -8.84 -25.41
CA ASP A 213 15.31 -9.69 -26.58
C ASP A 213 15.38 -8.79 -27.81
N GLY A 214 16.60 -8.53 -28.27
CA GLY A 214 16.90 -7.85 -29.52
C GLY A 214 16.49 -8.66 -30.75
N ARG A 215 15.19 -8.86 -30.96
CA ARG A 215 14.62 -9.03 -32.30
C ARG A 215 13.74 -7.83 -32.57
N ALA A 216 14.22 -6.96 -33.45
CA ALA A 216 13.41 -5.96 -34.10
C ALA A 216 12.09 -6.61 -34.52
N SER A 217 10.98 -6.06 -34.03
CA SER A 217 9.65 -6.37 -34.55
C SER A 217 9.70 -6.08 -36.04
N ALA A 218 9.91 -7.11 -36.87
CA ALA A 218 9.73 -7.02 -38.30
C ALA A 218 8.26 -6.64 -38.52
N ALA A 219 8.05 -5.42 -39.01
CA ALA A 219 6.75 -5.00 -39.48
C ALA A 219 6.26 -6.02 -40.52
N PRO A 220 5.00 -6.49 -40.47
CA PRO A 220 4.48 -7.38 -41.49
C PRO A 220 4.55 -6.68 -42.85
N PRO A 221 4.94 -7.37 -43.94
CA PRO A 221 5.01 -6.75 -45.25
C PRO A 221 3.62 -6.24 -45.62
N HIS A 222 3.55 -4.96 -45.97
CA HIS A 222 2.39 -4.35 -46.60
C HIS A 222 1.96 -5.21 -47.79
N ALA A 223 0.78 -5.83 -47.68
CA ALA A 223 0.06 -6.35 -48.83
C ALA A 223 -0.28 -5.15 -49.73
N LYS A 224 0.42 -5.05 -50.88
CA LYS A 224 -0.03 -4.26 -52.01
C LYS A 224 -0.87 -5.16 -52.91
N LYS A 225 -2.13 -4.74 -53.07
CA LYS A 225 -3.09 -4.95 -54.18
C LYS A 225 -3.07 -6.30 -54.90
#